data_AF-A0AAV8A3X1-F1
#
_entry.id   AF-A0AAV8A3X1-F1
#
_cell.length_a   1.000
_cell.length_b   1.000
_cell.length_c   1.000
_cell.angle_alpha   90.00
_cell.angle_beta   90.00
_cell.angle_gamma   90.00
#
_symmetry.space_group_name_H-M   'P 1'
#
loop_
_entity.id
_entity.type
_entity.pdbx_description
1 polymer ?
#
loop_
_entity_poly.entity_id
_entity_poly.type
_entity_poly.pdbx_seq_one_letter_code
_entity_poly.pdbx_strand_id
1 'polypeptide(L)'
;MKKTMEETNTLKLKKKNTKTKKRFALGYNVNIDALVPALDFFSQFLESLNLSVDELKPQDKKEINNAKDLLQVFMYHFQGGRAGERFVTDSNFFRQITDFFLSNCVHTLLLGGNAGLMADSLAEGGHCVLLAGITGPYLERLIHQDVIFPNCEDLPNNSHSTSFLTTKQAKWLDRNGINLGENSDQIHLILEYTKGSKFCGITCPRANRFIISNDYFNAKMKTMKLFHNYLPTFKPTDIVVTGIHLGDGLERQDRLKLVNKFKKNLQTIDQKIPIHFEFSSVANEDFTQQIVEKIFPYINSLGINEQEIASIAHVFRLHENDEIELMRNAYPPIALIFQMMKSILDKFQNTKLSRIHFHCLGYHLIGQITEIWEDAENAVAAGSIKASTQACGFTIEEAFEMENFATKNLFFSENSWKLDEIDWNNDGVIRNFDLGDYKFFWAPVAPCKKPIKTVGLGDAVSITGFMNSNMKKKN
;
A
#
# COMPACT_ATOMS: atom_id res chain seq x y z
N MET A 1 13.94 -28.61 -1.94
CA MET A 1 13.38 -27.25 -1.81
C MET A 1 14.31 -26.10 -2.19
N LYS A 2 15.45 -25.84 -1.52
CA LYS A 2 16.44 -24.80 -1.93
C LYS A 2 16.89 -24.99 -3.39
N LYS A 3 17.26 -26.22 -3.72
CA LYS A 3 17.61 -26.67 -5.08
C LYS A 3 16.44 -26.59 -6.07
N THR A 4 15.23 -26.92 -5.65
CA THR A 4 14.01 -26.86 -6.48
C THR A 4 13.57 -25.43 -6.78
N MET A 5 13.69 -24.52 -5.82
CA MET A 5 13.45 -23.09 -6.02
C MET A 5 14.52 -22.48 -6.91
N GLU A 6 15.81 -22.77 -6.68
CA GLU A 6 16.91 -22.27 -7.52
C GLU A 6 16.83 -22.81 -8.96
N GLU A 7 16.57 -24.11 -9.16
CA GLU A 7 16.51 -24.72 -10.48
C GLU A 7 15.24 -24.32 -11.26
N THR A 8 14.08 -24.23 -10.60
CA THR A 8 12.84 -23.76 -11.24
C THR A 8 12.89 -22.25 -11.53
N ASN A 9 13.48 -21.45 -10.64
CA ASN A 9 13.68 -20.00 -10.86
C ASN A 9 14.67 -19.75 -11.99
N THR A 10 15.79 -20.46 -12.05
CA THR A 10 16.81 -20.21 -13.08
C THR A 10 16.34 -20.66 -14.47
N LEU A 11 15.54 -21.73 -14.58
CA LEU A 11 15.02 -22.22 -15.87
C LEU A 11 13.75 -21.49 -16.35
N LYS A 12 12.87 -21.00 -15.46
CA LYS A 12 11.67 -20.22 -15.86
C LYS A 12 11.96 -18.72 -16.04
N LEU A 13 12.82 -18.10 -15.21
CA LEU A 13 13.17 -16.66 -15.37
C LEU A 13 14.09 -16.42 -16.57
N LYS A 14 15.00 -17.35 -16.91
CA LYS A 14 15.86 -17.22 -18.10
C LYS A 14 15.11 -17.32 -19.44
N LYS A 15 13.89 -17.89 -19.47
CA LYS A 15 13.13 -18.09 -20.73
C LYS A 15 12.12 -16.99 -21.09
N LYS A 16 11.94 -15.95 -20.26
CA LYS A 16 10.96 -14.87 -20.53
C LYS A 16 11.50 -13.45 -20.32
N ASN A 17 12.82 -13.26 -20.28
CA ASN A 17 13.43 -11.93 -20.06
C ASN A 17 13.56 -11.09 -21.34
N THR A 18 12.52 -11.11 -22.16
CA THR A 18 12.21 -10.04 -23.12
C THR A 18 10.92 -9.38 -22.66
N LYS A 19 10.88 -8.87 -21.42
CA LYS A 19 9.74 -8.06 -20.98
C LYS A 19 9.74 -6.79 -21.83
N THR A 20 8.74 -6.66 -22.68
CA THR A 20 8.48 -5.43 -23.40
C THR A 20 8.33 -4.29 -22.40
N LYS A 21 9.06 -3.19 -22.65
CA LYS A 21 8.99 -1.98 -21.81
C LYS A 21 7.56 -1.44 -21.83
N LYS A 22 6.80 -1.70 -20.76
CA LYS A 22 5.45 -1.15 -20.51
C LYS A 22 5.52 0.34 -20.14
N ARG A 23 4.39 1.03 -20.32
CA ARG A 23 4.21 2.45 -19.96
C ARG A 23 3.19 2.54 -18.84
N PHE A 24 3.65 2.76 -17.62
CA PHE A 24 2.79 2.86 -16.44
C PHE A 24 2.47 4.32 -16.12
N ALA A 25 1.21 4.61 -15.83
CA ALA A 25 0.82 5.87 -15.23
C ALA A 25 0.25 5.62 -13.83
N LEU A 26 0.85 6.24 -12.81
CA LEU A 26 0.53 6.03 -11.40
C LEU A 26 0.05 7.31 -10.74
N GLY A 27 -0.90 7.19 -9.82
CA GLY A 27 -1.29 8.29 -8.94
C GLY A 27 -1.97 7.82 -7.67
N TYR A 28 -2.17 8.65 -6.64
CA TYR A 28 -1.87 10.09 -6.66
C TYR A 28 -0.93 10.58 -5.59
N ASN A 29 -0.50 9.74 -4.64
CA ASN A 29 0.34 10.16 -3.52
C ASN A 29 1.81 9.86 -3.73
N VAL A 30 2.62 10.87 -3.44
CA VAL A 30 4.07 10.78 -3.27
C VAL A 30 4.45 11.78 -2.18
N ASN A 31 5.34 11.38 -1.28
CA ASN A 31 5.75 12.17 -0.13
C ASN A 31 7.15 11.72 0.34
N ILE A 32 7.66 12.36 1.38
CA ILE A 32 8.82 11.94 2.14
C ILE A 32 8.32 11.19 3.38
N ASP A 33 8.85 10.00 3.60
CA ASP A 33 8.67 9.25 4.84
C ASP A 33 9.84 9.57 5.76
N ALA A 34 9.58 10.27 6.86
CA ALA A 34 10.55 10.52 7.92
C ALA A 34 10.40 9.45 8.99
N LEU A 35 11.39 8.56 9.08
CA LEU A 35 11.33 7.34 9.87
C LEU A 35 12.17 7.45 11.14
N VAL A 36 11.60 7.04 12.27
CA VAL A 36 12.25 7.01 13.59
C VAL A 36 11.83 5.77 14.39
N PRO A 37 12.70 5.26 15.28
CA PRO A 37 12.27 4.38 16.35
C PRO A 37 11.24 5.07 17.26
N ALA A 38 10.02 4.54 17.31
CA ALA A 38 8.89 5.14 18.01
C ALA A 38 9.16 5.38 19.50
N LEU A 39 9.82 4.44 20.16
CA LEU A 39 10.10 4.53 21.60
C LEU A 39 11.10 5.65 21.91
N ASP A 40 12.12 5.82 21.07
CA ASP A 40 13.11 6.89 21.23
C ASP A 40 12.42 8.24 21.04
N PHE A 41 11.60 8.38 20.00
CA PHE A 41 10.79 9.57 19.77
C PHE A 41 9.89 9.90 20.96
N PHE A 42 9.07 8.94 21.44
CA PHE A 42 8.14 9.19 22.53
C PHE A 42 8.85 9.49 23.86
N SER A 43 10.00 8.86 24.13
CA SER A 43 10.77 9.15 25.35
C SER A 43 11.17 10.62 25.43
N GLN A 44 11.73 11.16 24.34
CA GLN A 44 12.15 12.56 24.27
C GLN A 44 10.95 13.51 24.19
N PHE A 45 9.92 13.14 23.43
CA PHE A 45 8.74 13.97 23.24
C PHE A 45 7.95 14.14 24.55
N LEU A 46 7.78 13.08 25.32
CA LEU A 46 7.09 13.13 26.62
C LEU A 46 7.85 13.98 27.63
N GLU A 47 9.18 13.85 27.68
CA GLU A 47 10.05 14.69 28.52
C GLU A 47 9.87 16.18 28.16
N SER A 48 9.84 16.50 26.86
CA SER A 48 9.66 17.88 26.39
C SER A 48 8.32 18.52 26.77
N LEU A 49 7.27 17.69 26.94
CA LEU A 49 5.91 18.16 27.25
C LEU A 49 5.56 18.07 28.74
N ASN A 50 6.44 17.51 29.58
CA ASN A 50 6.17 17.21 30.98
C ASN A 50 4.83 16.45 31.18
N LEU A 51 4.54 15.50 30.29
CA LEU A 51 3.31 14.71 30.29
C LEU A 51 3.52 13.36 30.99
N SER A 52 2.68 13.04 31.98
CA SER A 52 2.57 11.67 32.51
C SER A 52 1.68 10.81 31.61
N VAL A 53 2.08 9.55 31.44
CA VAL A 53 1.37 8.53 30.65
C VAL A 53 0.62 7.52 31.51
N ASP A 54 0.70 7.62 32.85
CA ASP A 54 0.25 6.58 33.78
C ASP A 54 -1.27 6.32 33.72
N GLU A 55 -2.05 7.32 33.32
CA GLU A 55 -3.51 7.23 33.19
C GLU A 55 -3.99 7.00 31.74
N LEU A 56 -3.08 6.94 30.76
CA LEU A 56 -3.46 6.78 29.36
C LEU A 56 -3.80 5.33 29.04
N LYS A 57 -4.91 5.15 28.32
CA LYS A 57 -5.36 3.84 27.82
C LYS A 57 -5.31 3.81 26.30
N PRO A 58 -4.96 2.65 25.70
CA PRO A 58 -5.07 2.44 24.26
C PRO A 58 -6.47 2.80 23.77
N GLN A 59 -6.57 3.62 22.73
CA GLN A 59 -7.84 4.00 22.14
C GLN A 59 -7.70 4.22 20.64
N ASP A 60 -8.55 3.57 19.85
CA ASP A 60 -8.61 3.84 18.42
C ASP A 60 -9.43 5.12 18.16
N LYS A 61 -8.73 6.22 17.89
CA LYS A 61 -9.32 7.48 17.44
C LYS A 61 -9.07 7.64 15.95
N LYS A 62 -10.07 8.17 15.24
CA LYS A 62 -10.02 8.39 13.79
C LYS A 62 -9.09 9.53 13.40
N GLU A 63 -8.92 10.51 14.29
CA GLU A 63 -8.14 11.72 14.07
C GLU A 63 -7.32 12.04 15.33
N ILE A 64 -6.21 12.75 15.13
CA ILE A 64 -5.29 13.17 16.19
C ILE A 64 -5.30 14.70 16.26
N ASN A 65 -5.73 15.26 17.39
CA ASN A 65 -5.78 16.71 17.60
C ASN A 65 -4.67 17.21 18.54
N ASN A 66 -4.05 16.34 19.32
CA ASN A 66 -3.09 16.70 20.36
C ASN A 66 -2.22 15.51 20.78
N ALA A 67 -1.26 15.75 21.68
CA ALA A 67 -0.29 14.74 22.15
C ALA A 67 -0.96 13.55 22.84
N LYS A 68 -2.05 13.78 23.59
CA LYS A 68 -2.80 12.71 24.25
C LYS A 68 -3.45 11.79 23.22
N ASP A 69 -4.08 12.34 22.19
CA ASP A 69 -4.65 11.55 21.09
C ASP A 69 -3.58 10.71 20.41
N LEU A 70 -2.43 11.32 20.08
CA LEU A 70 -1.30 10.62 19.44
C LEU A 70 -0.85 9.41 20.26
N LEU A 71 -0.63 9.59 21.56
CA LEU A 71 -0.20 8.52 22.47
C LEU A 71 -1.24 7.40 22.57
N GLN A 72 -2.51 7.72 22.76
CA GLN A 72 -3.57 6.71 22.90
C GLN A 72 -3.76 5.87 21.64
N VAL A 73 -3.70 6.52 20.47
CA VAL A 73 -3.81 5.82 19.18
C VAL A 73 -2.57 4.98 18.91
N PHE A 74 -1.38 5.53 19.15
CA PHE A 74 -0.14 4.76 19.04
C PHE A 74 -0.19 3.50 19.91
N MET A 75 -0.61 3.63 21.18
CA MET A 75 -0.77 2.51 22.11
C MET A 75 -1.74 1.44 21.59
N TYR A 76 -2.85 1.85 20.95
CA TYR A 76 -3.80 0.91 20.34
C TYR A 76 -3.17 0.07 19.23
N HIS A 77 -2.45 0.70 18.30
CA HIS A 77 -1.75 -0.01 17.22
C HIS A 77 -0.59 -0.85 17.76
N PHE A 78 0.18 -0.30 18.69
CA PHE A 78 1.32 -0.96 19.34
C PHE A 78 0.90 -2.24 20.07
N GLN A 79 -0.22 -2.21 20.81
CA GLN A 79 -0.75 -3.36 21.55
C GLN A 79 -1.08 -4.55 20.64
N GLY A 80 -1.71 -4.28 19.50
CA GLY A 80 -2.01 -5.32 18.51
C GLY A 80 -0.85 -5.63 17.55
N GLY A 81 0.24 -4.87 17.60
CA GLY A 81 1.25 -4.83 16.54
C GLY A 81 0.64 -4.52 15.17
N ARG A 82 -0.40 -3.69 15.12
CA ARG A 82 -1.21 -3.42 13.92
C ARG A 82 -0.60 -2.26 13.13
N ALA A 83 -0.67 -2.36 11.80
CA ALA A 83 -0.36 -1.24 10.95
C ALA A 83 -1.46 -0.19 11.11
N GLY A 84 -1.10 1.09 11.08
CA GLY A 84 -2.08 2.16 11.12
C GLY A 84 -1.53 3.46 10.60
N GLU A 85 -2.42 4.27 10.04
CA GLU A 85 -2.16 5.64 9.64
C GLU A 85 -3.26 6.54 10.15
N ARG A 86 -2.93 7.72 10.68
CA ARG A 86 -3.90 8.72 11.09
C ARG A 86 -3.53 10.12 10.65
N PHE A 87 -4.56 10.90 10.33
CA PHE A 87 -4.42 12.30 10.04
C PHE A 87 -4.34 13.11 11.35
N VAL A 88 -3.37 14.00 11.42
CA VAL A 88 -3.27 15.02 12.47
C VAL A 88 -4.01 16.25 11.97
N THR A 89 -5.13 16.59 12.58
CA THR A 89 -6.03 17.67 12.11
C THR A 89 -5.52 19.06 12.47
N ASP A 90 -4.86 19.20 13.63
CA ASP A 90 -4.21 20.44 14.03
C ASP A 90 -2.83 20.57 13.35
N SER A 91 -2.77 21.40 12.30
CA SER A 91 -1.54 21.69 11.55
C SER A 91 -0.43 22.33 12.39
N ASN A 92 -0.76 23.10 13.44
CA ASN A 92 0.25 23.66 14.33
C ASN A 92 0.85 22.58 15.21
N PHE A 93 0.02 21.69 15.75
CA PHE A 93 0.48 20.54 16.51
C PHE A 93 1.34 19.61 15.65
N PHE A 94 0.92 19.31 14.42
CA PHE A 94 1.72 18.50 13.51
C PHE A 94 3.08 19.14 13.20
N ARG A 95 3.12 20.46 12.98
CA ARG A 95 4.36 21.20 12.77
C ARG A 95 5.29 21.10 13.98
N GLN A 96 4.77 21.31 15.19
CA GLN A 96 5.55 21.16 16.42
C GLN A 96 6.16 19.77 16.56
N ILE A 97 5.38 18.71 16.29
CA ILE A 97 5.91 17.34 16.31
C ILE A 97 6.97 17.15 15.24
N THR A 98 6.72 17.63 14.02
CA THR A 98 7.65 17.46 12.89
C THR A 98 8.96 18.18 13.16
N ASP A 99 8.92 19.42 13.65
CA ASP A 99 10.11 20.19 14.01
C ASP A 99 10.90 19.51 15.14
N PHE A 100 10.18 18.99 16.15
CA PHE A 100 10.79 18.22 17.24
C PHE A 100 11.46 16.94 16.73
N PHE A 101 10.75 16.19 15.89
CA PHE A 101 11.20 14.94 15.28
C PHE A 101 12.49 15.16 14.49
N LEU A 102 12.49 16.13 13.57
CA LEU A 102 13.62 16.40 12.68
C LEU A 102 14.83 17.00 13.41
N SER A 103 14.60 17.73 14.51
CA SER A 103 15.69 18.41 15.24
C SER A 103 16.32 17.55 16.34
N ASN A 104 15.56 16.63 16.95
CA ASN A 104 16.00 15.91 18.16
C ASN A 104 16.20 14.41 17.92
N CYS A 105 15.56 13.81 16.91
CA CYS A 105 15.63 12.37 16.69
C CYS A 105 16.65 12.01 15.60
N VAL A 106 17.31 10.87 15.80
CA VAL A 106 18.00 10.18 14.69
C VAL A 106 16.92 9.64 13.75
N HIS A 107 16.88 10.15 12.54
CA HIS A 107 15.84 9.83 11.57
C HIS A 107 16.43 9.47 10.20
N THR A 108 15.65 8.74 9.42
CA THR A 108 15.95 8.44 8.01
C THR A 108 14.86 9.05 7.14
N LEU A 109 15.24 9.76 6.09
CA LEU A 109 14.30 10.26 5.08
C LEU A 109 14.28 9.31 3.89
N LEU A 110 13.09 8.81 3.56
CA LEU A 110 12.87 7.85 2.49
C LEU A 110 11.82 8.39 1.51
N LEU A 111 11.84 7.89 0.28
CA LEU A 111 10.72 8.02 -0.63
C LEU A 111 9.49 7.36 0.00
N GLY A 112 8.39 8.09 0.07
CA GLY A 112 7.11 7.66 0.59
C GLY A 112 5.98 7.81 -0.42
N GLY A 113 4.81 7.33 0.00
CA GLY A 113 3.58 7.35 -0.79
C GLY A 113 3.48 6.18 -1.74
N ASN A 114 2.34 5.49 -1.71
CA ASN A 114 2.08 4.25 -2.45
C ASN A 114 2.39 4.40 -3.94
N ALA A 115 1.87 5.45 -4.58
CA ALA A 115 2.12 5.67 -6.01
C ALA A 115 3.59 6.01 -6.29
N GLY A 116 4.23 6.79 -5.42
CA GLY A 116 5.66 7.10 -5.49
C GLY A 116 6.54 5.87 -5.41
N LEU A 117 6.33 5.03 -4.39
CA LEU A 117 7.06 3.77 -4.18
C LEU A 117 6.91 2.79 -5.35
N MET A 118 5.69 2.63 -5.87
CA MET A 118 5.44 1.79 -7.05
C MET A 118 6.09 2.37 -8.31
N ALA A 119 6.04 3.70 -8.49
CA ALA A 119 6.64 4.39 -9.65
C ALA A 119 8.16 4.22 -9.68
N ASP A 120 8.80 4.40 -8.53
CA ASP A 120 10.24 4.24 -8.35
C ASP A 120 10.68 2.80 -8.67
N SER A 121 9.98 1.80 -8.11
CA SER A 121 10.29 0.39 -8.40
C SER A 121 10.09 0.01 -9.87
N LEU A 122 9.12 0.60 -10.57
CA LEU A 122 8.90 0.37 -12.00
C LEU A 122 9.99 1.03 -12.86
N ALA A 123 10.41 2.24 -12.50
CA ALA A 123 11.46 2.97 -13.19
C ALA A 123 12.81 2.26 -13.03
N GLU A 124 13.14 1.78 -11.83
CA GLU A 124 14.30 0.90 -11.57
C GLU A 124 14.23 -0.38 -12.43
N GLY A 125 13.03 -0.92 -12.64
CA GLY A 125 12.76 -2.04 -13.55
C GLY A 125 12.85 -1.71 -15.05
N GLY A 126 13.18 -0.47 -15.41
CA GLY A 126 13.37 -0.01 -16.79
C GLY A 126 12.09 0.35 -17.53
N HIS A 127 10.95 0.49 -16.85
CA HIS A 127 9.67 0.89 -17.45
C HIS A 127 9.58 2.39 -17.74
N CYS A 128 8.70 2.80 -18.65
CA CYS A 128 8.35 4.22 -18.79
C CYS A 128 7.30 4.56 -17.73
N VAL A 129 7.57 5.54 -16.87
CA VAL A 129 6.71 5.82 -15.72
C VAL A 129 6.27 7.28 -15.71
N LEU A 130 4.96 7.50 -15.62
CA LEU A 130 4.34 8.79 -15.32
C LEU A 130 3.79 8.73 -13.89
N LEU A 131 4.08 9.73 -13.06
CA LEU A 131 3.58 9.81 -11.69
C LEU A 131 2.81 11.11 -11.46
N ALA A 132 1.59 11.01 -10.94
CA ALA A 132 0.88 12.14 -10.36
C ALA A 132 1.52 12.53 -9.03
N GLY A 133 1.86 13.79 -8.88
CA GLY A 133 2.53 14.29 -7.68
C GLY A 133 3.20 15.62 -7.97
N ILE A 134 3.67 16.28 -6.91
CA ILE A 134 4.66 17.34 -7.01
C ILE A 134 5.87 16.89 -6.23
N THR A 135 7.05 17.23 -6.72
CA THR A 135 8.30 16.96 -6.03
C THR A 135 8.85 18.24 -5.44
N GLY A 136 9.17 18.20 -4.15
CA GLY A 136 10.08 19.17 -3.57
C GLY A 136 11.54 18.73 -3.80
N PRO A 137 12.50 19.57 -3.38
CA PRO A 137 13.92 19.36 -3.70
C PRO A 137 14.52 18.10 -3.08
N TYR A 138 13.97 17.57 -1.98
CA TYR A 138 14.42 16.30 -1.42
C TYR A 138 13.84 15.13 -2.19
N LEU A 139 12.54 15.17 -2.49
CA LEU A 139 11.87 14.09 -3.21
C LEU A 139 12.45 13.90 -4.61
N GLU A 140 12.81 14.97 -5.31
CA GLU A 140 13.51 14.92 -6.61
C GLU A 140 14.84 14.14 -6.57
N ARG A 141 15.51 14.11 -5.41
CA ARG A 141 16.78 13.37 -5.23
C ARG A 141 16.58 11.93 -4.83
N LEU A 142 15.43 11.61 -4.22
CA LEU A 142 15.13 10.26 -3.74
C LEU A 142 14.43 9.42 -4.80
N ILE A 143 13.60 10.03 -5.65
CA ILE A 143 12.88 9.31 -6.71
C ILE A 143 13.78 9.07 -7.93
N HIS A 144 13.60 7.91 -8.56
CA HIS A 144 14.32 7.55 -9.78
C HIS A 144 14.15 8.62 -10.88
N GLN A 145 15.27 8.99 -11.53
CA GLN A 145 15.33 10.10 -12.50
C GLN A 145 14.47 9.87 -13.76
N ASP A 146 14.18 8.61 -14.09
CA ASP A 146 13.31 8.25 -15.22
C ASP A 146 11.80 8.37 -14.92
N VAL A 147 11.41 8.75 -13.69
CA VAL A 147 10.00 9.03 -13.38
C VAL A 147 9.61 10.41 -13.93
N ILE A 148 8.60 10.42 -14.79
CA ILE A 148 8.08 11.63 -15.42
C ILE A 148 6.96 12.20 -14.54
N PHE A 149 7.05 13.49 -14.24
CA PHE A 149 5.96 14.24 -13.61
C PHE A 149 5.27 15.13 -14.65
N PRO A 150 3.92 15.19 -14.68
CA PRO A 150 3.21 16.13 -15.53
C PRO A 150 3.59 17.59 -15.22
N ASN A 151 3.96 18.37 -16.24
CA ASN A 151 4.10 19.82 -16.15
C ASN A 151 2.98 20.50 -16.96
N CYS A 152 2.48 21.65 -16.47
CA CYS A 152 1.48 22.46 -17.16
C CYS A 152 1.98 22.94 -18.54
N GLU A 153 3.28 23.17 -18.70
CA GLU A 153 3.90 23.64 -19.96
C GLU A 153 3.82 22.59 -21.08
N ASP A 154 3.73 21.30 -20.74
CA ASP A 154 3.75 20.19 -21.69
C ASP A 154 2.36 19.85 -22.26
N LEU A 155 1.32 20.62 -21.94
CA LEU A 155 -0.04 20.39 -22.42
C LEU A 155 -0.24 21.02 -23.83
N PRO A 156 -0.78 20.28 -24.82
CA PRO A 156 -0.88 20.73 -26.21
C PRO A 156 -1.70 22.02 -26.49
N ASN A 157 -2.42 22.57 -25.51
CA ASN A 157 -3.37 23.68 -25.69
C ASN A 157 -3.25 24.78 -24.60
N ASN A 158 -2.04 25.26 -24.32
CA ASN A 158 -1.84 26.41 -23.42
C ASN A 158 -2.20 27.74 -24.09
N SER A 159 -3.50 28.07 -24.19
CA SER A 159 -3.97 29.44 -24.47
C SER A 159 -4.47 30.20 -23.24
N HIS A 160 -4.49 29.58 -22.06
CA HIS A 160 -4.80 30.28 -20.82
C HIS A 160 -3.76 29.96 -19.75
N SER A 161 -2.73 30.83 -19.71
CA SER A 161 -1.83 31.02 -18.58
C SER A 161 -2.64 31.25 -17.30
N THR A 162 -2.87 30.18 -16.53
CA THR A 162 -2.91 30.28 -15.08
C THR A 162 -1.55 29.83 -14.58
N SER A 163 -0.77 30.79 -14.09
CA SER A 163 0.55 30.60 -13.49
C SER A 163 0.45 29.67 -12.28
N PHE A 164 0.61 28.37 -12.50
CA PHE A 164 1.06 27.46 -11.46
C PHE A 164 2.57 27.38 -11.61
N LEU A 165 3.25 27.78 -10.54
CA LEU A 165 4.66 28.12 -10.47
C LEU A 165 5.56 27.09 -11.16
N THR A 166 6.34 27.58 -12.12
CA THR A 166 7.48 26.87 -12.72
C THR A 166 8.47 26.49 -11.62
N THR A 167 8.93 25.24 -11.65
CA THR A 167 9.86 24.55 -10.73
C THR A 167 11.27 25.20 -10.61
N LYS A 168 11.46 26.44 -11.08
CA LYS A 168 12.77 27.13 -11.11
C LYS A 168 12.94 28.28 -10.10
N GLN A 169 11.97 28.58 -9.23
CA GLN A 169 12.07 29.74 -8.31
C GLN A 169 11.68 29.49 -6.84
N ALA A 170 11.77 28.26 -6.32
CA ALA A 170 11.67 28.04 -4.87
C ALA A 170 13.05 28.22 -4.20
N LYS A 171 13.40 29.46 -3.88
CA LYS A 171 14.67 29.83 -3.22
C LYS A 171 14.49 29.93 -1.71
N TRP A 172 14.22 28.86 -0.97
CA TRP A 172 14.09 28.93 0.51
C TRP A 172 14.46 27.61 1.20
N LEU A 173 15.71 27.53 1.67
CA LEU A 173 16.21 26.56 2.65
C LEU A 173 16.25 27.27 4.01
N ASP A 174 15.71 26.66 5.08
CA ASP A 174 16.14 27.01 6.44
C ASP A 174 17.33 26.13 6.87
N ARG A 175 17.89 26.36 8.05
CA ARG A 175 19.16 25.74 8.50
C ARG A 175 19.12 24.20 8.61
N ASN A 176 17.93 23.57 8.58
CA ASN A 176 17.77 22.11 8.53
C ASN A 176 17.15 21.63 7.18
N GLY A 177 16.88 22.56 6.27
CA GLY A 177 16.68 22.31 4.86
C GLY A 177 15.26 21.94 4.42
N ILE A 178 14.32 21.66 5.32
CA ILE A 178 12.97 21.26 4.91
C ILE A 178 11.98 22.43 5.04
N ASN A 179 11.45 22.90 3.91
CA ASN A 179 10.35 23.86 3.88
C ASN A 179 9.01 23.10 4.01
N LEU A 180 7.98 23.71 4.60
CA LEU A 180 6.62 23.14 4.78
C LEU A 180 5.53 23.95 4.04
N GLY A 181 5.92 24.70 3.00
CA GLY A 181 5.00 25.49 2.17
C GLY A 181 4.22 24.66 1.12
N GLU A 182 3.27 25.30 0.41
CA GLU A 182 2.45 24.61 -0.61
C GLU A 182 3.25 24.01 -1.79
N ASN A 183 4.53 24.39 -1.94
CA ASN A 183 5.47 23.87 -2.94
C ASN A 183 6.63 23.08 -2.30
N SER A 184 6.43 22.53 -1.10
CA SER A 184 7.44 21.75 -0.41
C SER A 184 7.11 20.26 -0.39
N ASP A 185 8.14 19.47 -0.12
CA ASP A 185 8.01 18.05 0.17
C ASP A 185 6.96 17.85 1.27
N GLN A 186 5.99 16.96 1.02
CA GLN A 186 5.05 16.54 2.05
C GLN A 186 5.75 15.51 2.94
N ILE A 187 5.69 15.66 4.26
CA ILE A 187 6.36 14.75 5.19
C ILE A 187 5.32 13.94 5.94
N HIS A 188 5.52 12.63 5.97
CA HIS A 188 4.78 11.71 6.81
C HIS A 188 5.75 11.15 7.86
N LEU A 189 5.33 11.12 9.13
CA LEU A 189 6.17 10.62 10.21
C LEU A 189 5.86 9.14 10.42
N ILE A 190 6.89 8.30 10.30
CA ILE A 190 6.83 6.85 10.43
C ILE A 190 7.45 6.44 11.76
N LEU A 191 6.59 6.00 12.68
CA LEU A 191 6.95 5.56 14.03
C LEU A 191 7.10 4.04 14.03
N GLU A 192 8.33 3.54 13.90
CA GLU A 192 8.62 2.11 13.87
C GLU A 192 8.81 1.50 15.25
N TYR A 193 8.34 0.28 15.43
CA TYR A 193 8.50 -0.47 16.67
C TYR A 193 8.72 -1.95 16.39
N THR A 194 9.44 -2.61 17.30
CA THR A 194 9.91 -3.98 17.12
C THR A 194 9.17 -4.96 18.04
N LYS A 195 9.22 -6.25 17.68
CA LYS A 195 8.66 -7.33 18.50
C LYS A 195 9.31 -7.35 19.88
N GLY A 196 8.50 -7.44 20.93
CA GLY A 196 8.95 -7.52 22.32
C GLY A 196 9.32 -6.19 22.96
N SER A 197 9.28 -5.09 22.19
CA SER A 197 9.45 -3.75 22.73
C SER A 197 8.33 -3.42 23.73
N LYS A 198 8.64 -2.58 24.73
CA LYS A 198 7.73 -2.22 25.82
C LYS A 198 7.45 -0.73 25.83
N PHE A 199 6.17 -0.36 25.93
CA PHE A 199 5.73 1.03 26.03
C PHE A 199 4.51 1.10 26.95
N CYS A 200 4.57 1.92 28.01
CA CYS A 200 3.47 2.12 28.96
C CYS A 200 2.84 0.80 29.47
N GLY A 201 3.66 -0.18 29.85
CA GLY A 201 3.20 -1.50 30.33
C GLY A 201 2.72 -2.47 29.24
N ILE A 202 2.67 -2.05 27.97
CA ILE A 202 2.27 -2.88 26.84
C ILE A 202 3.53 -3.52 26.22
N THR A 203 3.42 -4.79 25.79
CA THR A 203 4.49 -5.47 25.03
C THR A 203 4.00 -5.72 23.61
N CYS A 204 4.76 -5.26 22.61
CA CYS A 204 4.37 -5.39 21.21
C CYS A 204 4.54 -6.83 20.69
N PRO A 205 3.51 -7.46 20.10
CA PRO A 205 3.58 -8.86 19.65
C PRO A 205 4.39 -9.06 18.36
N ARG A 206 4.57 -8.02 17.54
CA ARG A 206 5.31 -8.08 16.26
C ARG A 206 5.90 -6.72 15.88
N ALA A 207 6.93 -6.71 15.04
CA ALA A 207 7.43 -5.48 14.47
C ALA A 207 6.41 -4.87 13.48
N ASN A 208 6.19 -3.56 13.55
CA ASN A 208 5.32 -2.82 12.64
C ASN A 208 5.62 -1.31 12.75
N ARG A 209 4.80 -0.48 12.08
CA ARG A 209 4.88 0.98 12.12
C ARG A 209 3.51 1.61 12.31
N PHE A 210 3.52 2.82 12.87
CA PHE A 210 2.37 3.72 12.93
C PHE A 210 2.71 5.02 12.19
N ILE A 211 1.82 5.49 11.33
CA ILE A 211 2.06 6.64 10.43
C ILE A 211 1.17 7.79 10.86
N ILE A 212 1.74 9.00 10.88
CA ILE A 212 0.96 10.24 11.04
C ILE A 212 1.32 11.26 9.96
N SER A 213 0.32 11.99 9.48
CA SER A 213 0.47 13.00 8.44
C SER A 213 -0.49 14.18 8.63
N ASN A 214 -0.13 15.35 8.12
CA ASN A 214 -1.01 16.52 7.94
C ASN A 214 -0.94 16.98 6.46
N ASP A 215 -1.08 16.01 5.55
CA ASP A 215 -0.85 16.21 4.13
C ASP A 215 -2.14 16.55 3.38
N TYR A 216 -2.54 17.82 3.42
CA TYR A 216 -3.73 18.28 2.68
C TYR A 216 -3.54 18.28 1.16
N PHE A 217 -2.30 18.26 0.67
CA PHE A 217 -2.03 18.30 -0.77
C PHE A 217 -2.41 16.96 -1.42
N ASN A 218 -1.86 15.86 -0.89
CA ASN A 218 -2.19 14.52 -1.34
C ASN A 218 -3.62 14.13 -0.92
N ALA A 219 -4.08 14.51 0.28
CA ALA A 219 -5.47 14.26 0.72
C ALA A 219 -6.51 14.85 -0.24
N LYS A 220 -6.26 16.04 -0.81
CA LYS A 220 -7.16 16.69 -1.78
C LYS A 220 -6.88 16.29 -3.24
N MET A 221 -5.88 15.44 -3.47
CA MET A 221 -5.42 14.99 -4.79
C MET A 221 -5.30 16.14 -5.78
N LYS A 222 -4.49 17.13 -5.41
CA LYS A 222 -4.35 18.39 -6.16
C LYS A 222 -3.87 18.16 -7.60
N THR A 223 -3.02 17.17 -7.81
CA THR A 223 -2.41 16.83 -9.11
C THR A 223 -3.29 15.94 -10.01
N MET A 224 -4.42 15.42 -9.51
CA MET A 224 -5.25 14.48 -10.28
C MET A 224 -5.71 15.05 -11.62
N LYS A 225 -6.16 16.31 -11.67
CA LYS A 225 -6.62 16.91 -12.94
C LYS A 225 -5.48 16.98 -13.97
N LEU A 226 -4.30 17.41 -13.53
CA LEU A 226 -3.12 17.54 -14.39
C LEU A 226 -2.67 16.17 -14.91
N PHE A 227 -2.62 15.16 -14.02
CA PHE A 227 -2.31 13.78 -14.39
C PHE A 227 -3.25 13.24 -15.47
N HIS A 228 -4.56 13.37 -15.29
CA HIS A 228 -5.55 12.87 -16.26
C HIS A 228 -5.46 13.58 -17.61
N ASN A 229 -5.20 14.89 -17.62
CA ASN A 229 -4.98 15.64 -18.85
C ASN A 229 -3.74 15.17 -19.62
N TYR A 230 -2.75 14.60 -18.95
CA TYR A 230 -1.51 14.13 -19.56
C TYR A 230 -1.60 12.69 -20.10
N LEU A 231 -2.56 11.88 -19.62
CA LEU A 231 -2.71 10.47 -20.04
C LEU A 231 -2.82 10.27 -21.56
N PRO A 232 -3.58 11.08 -22.33
CA PRO A 232 -3.66 10.91 -23.79
C PRO A 232 -2.32 11.11 -24.50
N THR A 233 -1.48 12.02 -24.01
CA THR A 233 -0.13 12.25 -24.54
C THR A 233 0.82 11.12 -24.12
N PHE A 234 0.75 10.71 -22.85
CA PHE A 234 1.60 9.65 -22.32
C PHE A 234 1.26 8.27 -22.87
N LYS A 235 0.00 8.00 -23.26
CA LYS A 235 -0.47 6.71 -23.81
C LYS A 235 -0.02 5.52 -22.93
N PRO A 236 -0.47 5.46 -21.66
CA PRO A 236 -0.12 4.35 -20.78
C PRO A 236 -0.68 3.02 -21.31
N THR A 237 0.05 1.94 -21.07
CA THR A 237 -0.44 0.56 -21.26
C THR A 237 -1.14 0.04 -20.02
N ASP A 238 -0.80 0.58 -18.85
CA ASP A 238 -1.28 0.15 -17.55
C ASP A 238 -1.41 1.36 -16.62
N ILE A 239 -2.46 1.41 -15.81
CA ILE A 239 -2.70 2.50 -14.85
C ILE A 239 -2.80 1.94 -13.44
N VAL A 240 -2.15 2.61 -12.48
CA VAL A 240 -2.29 2.33 -11.05
C VAL A 240 -2.81 3.55 -10.34
N VAL A 241 -3.85 3.38 -9.53
CA VAL A 241 -4.45 4.46 -8.73
C VAL A 241 -4.49 4.08 -7.26
N THR A 242 -4.19 5.03 -6.38
CA THR A 242 -4.11 4.87 -4.92
C THR A 242 -4.07 6.26 -4.26
N GLY A 243 -3.80 6.33 -2.96
CA GLY A 243 -3.67 7.58 -2.19
C GLY A 243 -4.99 8.20 -1.73
N ILE A 244 -6.15 7.63 -2.08
CA ILE A 244 -7.46 8.17 -1.64
C ILE A 244 -7.65 8.05 -0.13
N HIS A 245 -6.98 7.10 0.52
CA HIS A 245 -6.97 6.94 1.96
C HIS A 245 -6.45 8.18 2.69
N LEU A 246 -5.58 8.99 2.07
CA LEU A 246 -5.11 10.25 2.68
C LEU A 246 -6.23 11.28 2.86
N GLY A 247 -7.33 11.13 2.12
CA GLY A 247 -8.55 11.92 2.32
C GLY A 247 -9.32 11.59 3.59
N ASP A 248 -8.90 10.60 4.40
CA ASP A 248 -9.64 10.11 5.55
C ASP A 248 -9.83 11.16 6.65
N GLY A 249 -8.84 12.04 6.84
CA GLY A 249 -8.90 13.19 7.75
C GLY A 249 -9.60 14.43 7.19
N LEU A 250 -10.20 14.36 5.99
CA LEU A 250 -11.05 15.44 5.49
C LEU A 250 -12.45 15.36 6.12
N GLU A 251 -13.09 16.52 6.19
CA GLU A 251 -14.50 16.62 6.53
C GLU A 251 -15.37 15.70 5.66
N ARG A 252 -16.41 15.13 6.26
CA ARG A 252 -17.28 14.13 5.60
C ARG A 252 -17.79 14.56 4.22
N GLN A 253 -18.17 15.84 4.07
CA GLN A 253 -18.63 16.38 2.79
C GLN A 253 -17.52 16.43 1.74
N ASP A 254 -16.30 16.75 2.15
CA ASP A 254 -15.14 16.83 1.26
C ASP A 254 -14.62 15.43 0.89
N ARG A 255 -14.74 14.43 1.77
CA ARG A 255 -14.54 13.01 1.42
C ARG A 255 -15.47 12.58 0.29
N LEU A 256 -16.76 12.86 0.39
CA LEU A 256 -17.72 12.52 -0.66
C LEU A 256 -17.40 13.24 -1.99
N LYS A 257 -17.01 14.53 -1.94
CA LYS A 257 -16.56 15.26 -3.14
C LYS A 257 -15.31 14.62 -3.74
N LEU A 258 -14.35 14.21 -2.91
CA LEU A 258 -13.13 13.53 -3.33
C LEU A 258 -13.46 12.20 -4.04
N VAL A 259 -14.29 11.34 -3.45
CA VAL A 259 -14.70 10.06 -4.07
C VAL A 259 -15.41 10.30 -5.40
N ASN A 260 -16.35 11.24 -5.46
CA ASN A 260 -17.05 11.55 -6.71
C ASN A 260 -16.10 12.12 -7.78
N LYS A 261 -15.13 12.96 -7.38
CA LYS A 261 -14.08 13.47 -8.28
C LYS A 261 -13.20 12.32 -8.78
N PHE A 262 -12.77 11.41 -7.91
CA PHE A 262 -11.96 10.24 -8.25
C PHE A 262 -12.70 9.35 -9.26
N LYS A 263 -13.96 8.99 -8.95
CA LYS A 263 -14.86 8.24 -9.84
C LYS A 263 -14.95 8.90 -11.21
N LYS A 264 -15.25 10.20 -11.27
CA LYS A 264 -15.38 10.93 -12.55
C LYS A 264 -14.11 10.84 -13.39
N ASN A 265 -12.94 10.95 -12.77
CA ASN A 265 -11.65 10.83 -13.47
C ASN A 265 -11.42 9.40 -13.99
N LEU A 266 -11.73 8.35 -13.22
CA LEU A 266 -11.65 6.97 -13.71
C LEU A 266 -12.52 6.72 -14.94
N GLN A 267 -13.70 7.35 -15.00
CA GLN A 267 -14.61 7.23 -16.14
C GLN A 267 -14.07 7.86 -17.43
N THR A 268 -13.08 8.76 -17.34
CA THR A 268 -12.47 9.41 -18.51
C THR A 268 -11.33 8.59 -19.14
N ILE A 269 -10.82 7.57 -18.44
CA ILE A 269 -9.75 6.70 -18.93
C ILE A 269 -10.29 5.81 -20.05
N ASP A 270 -9.47 5.54 -21.08
CA ASP A 270 -9.79 4.53 -22.11
C ASP A 270 -10.08 3.18 -21.43
N GLN A 271 -11.27 2.64 -21.70
CA GLN A 271 -11.78 1.44 -21.05
C GLN A 271 -10.97 0.18 -21.37
N LYS A 272 -10.09 0.22 -22.37
CA LYS A 272 -9.16 -0.87 -22.74
C LYS A 272 -7.91 -0.93 -21.86
N ILE A 273 -7.56 0.15 -21.16
CA ILE A 273 -6.37 0.21 -20.31
C ILE A 273 -6.72 -0.40 -18.94
N PRO A 274 -6.00 -1.44 -18.48
CA PRO A 274 -6.24 -2.03 -17.17
C PRO A 274 -5.90 -1.02 -16.06
N ILE A 275 -6.82 -0.87 -15.10
CA ILE A 275 -6.65 -0.02 -13.92
C ILE A 275 -6.52 -0.92 -12.69
N HIS A 276 -5.38 -0.85 -12.01
CA HIS A 276 -5.17 -1.44 -10.69
C HIS A 276 -5.38 -0.38 -9.61
N PHE A 277 -6.13 -0.71 -8.57
CA PHE A 277 -6.31 0.11 -7.40
C PHE A 277 -5.64 -0.53 -6.20
N GLU A 278 -4.62 0.13 -5.67
CA GLU A 278 -4.02 -0.28 -4.40
C GLU A 278 -4.82 0.36 -3.27
N PHE A 279 -5.56 -0.47 -2.54
CA PHE A 279 -6.33 -0.02 -1.38
C PHE A 279 -5.42 0.09 -0.16
N SER A 280 -5.74 0.99 0.76
CA SER A 280 -4.91 1.24 1.94
C SER A 280 -5.79 1.54 3.14
N SER A 281 -5.18 1.60 4.33
CA SER A 281 -5.86 1.83 5.60
C SER A 281 -6.72 3.10 5.62
N VAL A 282 -8.03 2.94 5.84
CA VAL A 282 -9.00 4.02 6.05
C VAL A 282 -9.71 3.79 7.38
N ALA A 283 -9.70 4.77 8.28
CA ALA A 283 -10.33 4.68 9.60
C ALA A 283 -11.83 5.01 9.57
N ASN A 284 -12.31 5.85 8.64
CA ASN A 284 -13.72 6.18 8.55
C ASN A 284 -14.52 5.15 7.75
N GLU A 285 -15.37 4.39 8.44
CA GLU A 285 -16.26 3.38 7.84
C GLU A 285 -17.12 3.93 6.68
N ASP A 286 -17.70 5.13 6.83
CA ASP A 286 -18.53 5.73 5.78
C ASP A 286 -17.71 6.10 4.53
N PHE A 287 -16.43 6.44 4.72
CA PHE A 287 -15.51 6.72 3.62
C PHE A 287 -15.08 5.43 2.93
N THR A 288 -14.75 4.39 3.70
CA THR A 288 -14.51 3.03 3.18
C THR A 288 -15.69 2.53 2.34
N GLN A 289 -16.91 2.67 2.85
CA GLN A 289 -18.13 2.29 2.12
C GLN A 289 -18.22 3.04 0.79
N GLN A 290 -18.04 4.37 0.82
CA GLN A 290 -18.09 5.20 -0.38
C GLN A 290 -17.02 4.83 -1.40
N ILE A 291 -15.79 4.54 -0.98
CA ILE A 291 -14.70 4.08 -1.85
C ILE A 291 -15.11 2.77 -2.53
N VAL A 292 -15.50 1.76 -1.75
CA VAL A 292 -15.87 0.44 -2.27
C VAL A 292 -17.03 0.55 -3.25
N GLU A 293 -18.12 1.22 -2.90
CA GLU A 293 -19.31 1.29 -3.75
C GLU A 293 -19.12 2.15 -5.02
N LYS A 294 -18.33 3.23 -4.94
CA LYS A 294 -18.23 4.21 -6.04
C LYS A 294 -16.99 4.06 -6.90
N ILE A 295 -15.92 3.41 -6.41
CA ILE A 295 -14.65 3.27 -7.12
C ILE A 295 -14.47 1.87 -7.68
N PHE A 296 -14.76 0.81 -6.89
CA PHE A 296 -14.50 -0.58 -7.32
C PHE A 296 -15.20 -0.96 -8.63
N PRO A 297 -16.38 -0.43 -8.98
CA PRO A 297 -16.99 -0.73 -10.29
C PRO A 297 -16.17 -0.31 -11.51
N TYR A 298 -15.21 0.61 -11.36
CA TYR A 298 -14.47 1.22 -12.46
C TYR A 298 -13.02 0.75 -12.58
N ILE A 299 -12.55 -0.10 -11.65
CA ILE A 299 -11.18 -0.65 -11.65
C ILE A 299 -11.21 -2.09 -12.18
N ASN A 300 -10.12 -2.55 -12.76
CA ASN A 300 -10.02 -3.93 -13.25
C ASN A 300 -9.40 -4.85 -12.20
N SER A 301 -8.48 -4.31 -11.40
CA SER A 301 -7.78 -5.06 -10.37
C SER A 301 -7.70 -4.30 -9.05
N LEU A 302 -7.77 -5.03 -7.94
CA LEU A 302 -7.62 -4.53 -6.57
C LEU A 302 -6.38 -5.14 -5.91
N GLY A 303 -5.56 -4.34 -5.25
CA GLY A 303 -4.52 -4.78 -4.31
C GLY A 303 -4.96 -4.48 -2.87
N ILE A 304 -4.76 -5.43 -1.95
CA ILE A 304 -5.32 -5.35 -0.59
C ILE A 304 -4.58 -6.26 0.40
N ASN A 305 -4.45 -5.83 1.66
CA ASN A 305 -3.93 -6.65 2.76
C ASN A 305 -5.01 -7.15 3.74
N GLU A 306 -4.57 -7.78 4.82
CA GLU A 306 -5.44 -8.38 5.84
C GLU A 306 -6.25 -7.37 6.65
N GLN A 307 -5.71 -6.17 6.90
CA GLN A 307 -6.42 -5.12 7.64
C GLN A 307 -7.51 -4.48 6.80
N GLU A 308 -7.21 -4.22 5.53
CA GLU A 308 -8.12 -3.59 4.59
C GLU A 308 -9.27 -4.52 4.21
N ILE A 309 -8.99 -5.80 3.93
CA ILE A 309 -10.04 -6.76 3.58
C ILE A 309 -10.99 -7.01 4.77
N ALA A 310 -10.46 -7.08 6.00
CA ALA A 310 -11.26 -7.15 7.22
C ALA A 310 -12.11 -5.89 7.43
N SER A 311 -11.60 -4.72 7.03
CA SER A 311 -12.35 -3.46 7.11
C SER A 311 -13.52 -3.43 6.12
N ILE A 312 -13.36 -4.01 4.92
CA ILE A 312 -14.49 -4.21 3.99
C ILE A 312 -15.50 -5.20 4.60
N ALA A 313 -15.03 -6.32 5.16
CA ALA A 313 -15.90 -7.32 5.79
C ALA A 313 -16.76 -6.71 6.91
N HIS A 314 -16.15 -5.86 7.75
CA HIS A 314 -16.81 -5.10 8.81
C HIS A 314 -17.85 -4.11 8.27
N VAL A 315 -17.44 -3.22 7.37
CA VAL A 315 -18.31 -2.16 6.83
C VAL A 315 -19.56 -2.73 6.14
N PHE A 316 -19.40 -3.84 5.42
CA PHE A 316 -20.50 -4.49 4.71
C PHE A 316 -21.17 -5.62 5.50
N ARG A 317 -20.74 -5.87 6.75
CA ARG A 317 -21.26 -6.94 7.63
C ARG A 317 -21.31 -8.31 6.95
N LEU A 318 -20.22 -8.67 6.29
CA LEU A 318 -20.12 -9.90 5.50
C LEU A 318 -19.72 -11.12 6.34
N HIS A 319 -19.23 -10.90 7.56
CA HIS A 319 -18.72 -11.93 8.47
C HIS A 319 -19.04 -11.58 9.92
N GLU A 320 -18.97 -12.58 10.81
CA GLU A 320 -19.10 -12.35 12.25
C GLU A 320 -17.88 -11.60 12.81
N ASN A 321 -18.05 -10.90 13.94
CA ASN A 321 -16.99 -10.08 14.52
C ASN A 321 -15.72 -10.88 14.85
N ASP A 322 -15.86 -12.11 15.34
CA ASP A 322 -14.73 -12.96 15.67
C ASP A 322 -13.95 -13.38 14.42
N GLU A 323 -14.64 -13.66 13.32
CA GLU A 323 -14.01 -13.95 12.02
C GLU A 323 -13.29 -12.71 11.45
N ILE A 324 -13.88 -11.53 11.59
CA ILE A 324 -13.27 -10.26 11.18
C ILE A 324 -11.97 -10.03 11.96
N GLU A 325 -11.95 -10.25 13.28
CA GLU A 325 -10.72 -10.15 14.07
C GLU A 325 -9.69 -11.22 13.69
N LEU A 326 -10.13 -12.44 13.31
CA LEU A 326 -9.24 -13.46 12.77
C LEU A 326 -8.58 -13.02 11.45
N MET A 327 -9.33 -12.36 10.56
CA MET A 327 -8.78 -11.79 9.32
C MET A 327 -7.73 -10.71 9.57
N ARG A 328 -7.80 -9.98 10.69
CA ARG A 328 -6.80 -8.94 11.05
C ARG A 328 -5.47 -9.51 11.54
N ASN A 329 -5.33 -10.83 11.71
CA ASN A 329 -4.06 -11.44 12.12
C ASN A 329 -3.02 -11.37 11.02
N ALA A 330 -1.74 -11.31 11.40
CA ALA A 330 -0.63 -11.35 10.45
C ALA A 330 -0.59 -12.63 9.58
N TYR A 331 -1.23 -13.70 10.07
CA TYR A 331 -1.40 -14.99 9.39
C TYR A 331 -2.88 -15.35 9.38
N PRO A 332 -3.72 -14.63 8.62
CA PRO A 332 -5.17 -14.83 8.67
C PRO A 332 -5.53 -16.19 8.07
N PRO A 333 -6.57 -16.88 8.61
CA PRO A 333 -7.03 -18.15 8.05
C PRO A 333 -7.34 -18.01 6.57
N ILE A 334 -6.69 -18.83 5.75
CA ILE A 334 -6.77 -18.71 4.29
C ILE A 334 -8.19 -18.88 3.76
N ALA A 335 -8.99 -19.74 4.41
CA ALA A 335 -10.39 -19.98 4.06
C ALA A 335 -11.25 -18.71 4.20
N LEU A 336 -11.06 -17.95 5.28
CA LEU A 336 -11.75 -16.68 5.50
C LEU A 336 -11.38 -15.66 4.41
N ILE A 337 -10.09 -15.56 4.08
CA ILE A 337 -9.63 -14.67 3.02
C ILE A 337 -10.20 -15.08 1.66
N PHE A 338 -10.26 -16.37 1.33
CA PHE A 338 -10.87 -16.83 0.09
C PHE A 338 -12.36 -16.51 -0.01
N GLN A 339 -13.12 -16.80 1.04
CA GLN A 339 -14.56 -16.48 1.09
C GLN A 339 -14.79 -14.99 0.93
N MET A 340 -13.98 -14.17 1.59
CA MET A 340 -14.09 -12.72 1.50
C MET A 340 -13.71 -12.18 0.12
N MET A 341 -12.62 -12.67 -0.49
CA MET A 341 -12.24 -12.31 -1.87
C MET A 341 -13.33 -12.70 -2.87
N LYS A 342 -13.91 -13.90 -2.73
CA LYS A 342 -15.05 -14.33 -3.56
C LYS A 342 -16.25 -13.41 -3.36
N SER A 343 -16.59 -13.06 -2.13
CA SER A 343 -17.71 -12.16 -1.81
C SER A 343 -17.55 -10.78 -2.44
N ILE A 344 -16.33 -10.25 -2.47
CA ILE A 344 -16.02 -8.99 -3.18
C ILE A 344 -16.20 -9.19 -4.69
N LEU A 345 -15.62 -10.23 -5.28
CA LEU A 345 -15.74 -10.49 -6.72
C LEU A 345 -17.21 -10.68 -7.14
N ASP A 346 -18.00 -11.45 -6.40
CA ASP A 346 -19.43 -11.68 -6.65
C ASP A 346 -20.24 -10.38 -6.57
N LYS A 347 -19.98 -9.54 -5.55
CA LYS A 347 -20.61 -8.23 -5.41
C LYS A 347 -20.38 -7.35 -6.64
N PHE A 348 -19.22 -7.51 -7.31
CA PHE A 348 -18.77 -6.69 -8.42
C PHE A 348 -18.71 -7.43 -9.77
N GLN A 349 -19.32 -8.62 -9.88
CA GLN A 349 -19.25 -9.49 -11.07
C GLN A 349 -19.73 -8.81 -12.37
N ASN A 350 -20.69 -7.88 -12.27
CA ASN A 350 -21.24 -7.12 -13.40
C ASN A 350 -20.51 -5.78 -13.64
N THR A 351 -19.33 -5.61 -13.06
CA THR A 351 -18.50 -4.42 -13.19
C THR A 351 -17.14 -4.77 -13.81
N LYS A 352 -16.18 -3.86 -13.76
CA LYS A 352 -14.83 -4.14 -14.29
C LYS A 352 -13.96 -5.00 -13.37
N LEU A 353 -14.25 -5.02 -12.07
CA LEU A 353 -13.39 -5.67 -11.10
C LEU A 353 -13.42 -7.18 -11.32
N SER A 354 -12.27 -7.72 -11.72
CA SER A 354 -12.13 -9.13 -12.15
C SER A 354 -10.83 -9.78 -11.67
N ARG A 355 -10.05 -9.08 -10.85
CA ARG A 355 -8.80 -9.55 -10.24
C ARG A 355 -8.57 -8.91 -8.87
N ILE A 356 -8.34 -9.71 -7.85
CA ILE A 356 -7.89 -9.24 -6.52
C ILE A 356 -6.53 -9.87 -6.23
N HIS A 357 -5.56 -9.05 -5.83
CA HIS A 357 -4.27 -9.47 -5.32
C HIS A 357 -4.24 -9.19 -3.82
N PHE A 358 -4.41 -10.23 -3.02
CA PHE A 358 -4.31 -10.17 -1.58
C PHE A 358 -2.88 -10.51 -1.13
N HIS A 359 -2.36 -9.76 -0.15
CA HIS A 359 -1.04 -10.02 0.41
C HIS A 359 -1.01 -9.86 1.94
N CYS A 360 -0.46 -10.87 2.62
CA CYS A 360 -0.16 -10.82 4.05
C CYS A 360 1.25 -11.37 4.30
N LEU A 361 1.69 -11.38 5.57
CA LEU A 361 3.05 -11.78 5.94
C LEU A 361 3.38 -13.24 5.59
N GLY A 362 2.38 -14.13 5.66
CA GLY A 362 2.58 -15.57 5.47
C GLY A 362 2.37 -16.06 4.03
N TYR A 363 1.51 -15.41 3.26
CA TYR A 363 1.17 -15.84 1.91
C TYR A 363 0.52 -14.73 1.09
N HIS A 364 0.54 -14.89 -0.23
CA HIS A 364 -0.19 -14.05 -1.18
C HIS A 364 -1.21 -14.86 -1.97
N LEU A 365 -2.25 -14.19 -2.44
CA LEU A 365 -3.33 -14.75 -3.25
C LEU A 365 -3.65 -13.85 -4.44
N ILE A 366 -3.80 -14.43 -5.62
CA ILE A 366 -4.45 -13.77 -6.75
C ILE A 366 -5.71 -14.55 -7.09
N GLY A 367 -6.88 -13.92 -6.93
CA GLY A 367 -8.16 -14.42 -7.44
C GLY A 367 -8.56 -13.65 -8.68
N GLN A 368 -8.89 -14.34 -9.78
CA GLN A 368 -9.23 -13.68 -11.04
C GLN A 368 -10.18 -14.48 -11.94
N ILE A 369 -10.80 -13.79 -12.90
CA ILE A 369 -11.54 -14.40 -14.03
C ILE A 369 -10.53 -14.74 -15.14
N THR A 370 -10.39 -16.02 -15.49
CA THR A 370 -9.33 -16.49 -16.41
C THR A 370 -9.56 -16.14 -17.88
N GLU A 371 -10.80 -15.82 -18.25
CA GLU A 371 -11.22 -15.29 -19.55
C GLU A 371 -10.73 -13.85 -19.76
N ILE A 372 -10.45 -13.13 -18.65
CA ILE A 372 -10.02 -11.73 -18.66
C ILE A 372 -8.52 -11.61 -18.36
N TRP A 373 -7.97 -12.44 -17.47
CA TRP A 373 -6.60 -12.34 -16.99
C TRP A 373 -5.78 -13.61 -17.22
N GLU A 374 -4.48 -13.45 -17.43
CA GLU A 374 -3.49 -14.53 -17.53
C GLU A 374 -2.21 -14.24 -16.73
N ASP A 375 -1.30 -15.22 -16.68
CA ASP A 375 -0.01 -15.18 -15.96
C ASP A 375 -0.07 -15.05 -14.42
N ALA A 376 -1.22 -15.34 -13.80
CA ALA A 376 -1.41 -15.20 -12.35
C ALA A 376 -0.43 -16.04 -11.50
N GLU A 377 -0.06 -17.25 -11.95
CA GLU A 377 0.94 -18.09 -11.28
C GLU A 377 2.30 -17.37 -11.16
N ASN A 378 2.76 -16.77 -12.26
CA ASN A 378 4.01 -16.00 -12.29
C ASN A 378 3.86 -14.71 -11.47
N ALA A 379 2.70 -14.05 -11.54
CA ALA A 379 2.43 -12.82 -10.81
C ALA A 379 2.48 -13.01 -9.29
N VAL A 380 1.79 -14.03 -8.75
CA VAL A 380 1.76 -14.28 -7.30
C VAL A 380 3.13 -14.72 -6.78
N ALA A 381 3.85 -15.54 -7.56
CA ALA A 381 5.22 -15.95 -7.26
C ALA A 381 6.18 -14.75 -7.22
N ALA A 382 6.13 -13.89 -8.24
CA ALA A 382 6.97 -12.69 -8.30
C ALA A 382 6.69 -11.72 -7.15
N GLY A 383 5.41 -11.53 -6.78
CA GLY A 383 5.03 -10.76 -5.61
C GLY A 383 5.61 -11.33 -4.31
N SER A 384 5.49 -12.65 -4.10
CA SER A 384 6.06 -13.32 -2.93
C SER A 384 7.60 -13.15 -2.85
N ILE A 385 8.31 -13.37 -3.96
CA ILE A 385 9.75 -13.18 -4.02
C ILE A 385 10.12 -11.72 -3.74
N LYS A 386 9.38 -10.75 -4.28
CA LYS A 386 9.61 -9.32 -4.01
C LYS A 386 9.45 -9.01 -2.52
N ALA A 387 8.46 -9.56 -1.84
CA ALA A 387 8.29 -9.36 -0.39
C ALA A 387 9.52 -9.82 0.39
N SER A 388 9.98 -11.05 0.14
CA SER A 388 11.15 -11.60 0.85
C SER A 388 12.43 -10.84 0.51
N THR A 389 12.64 -10.52 -0.77
CA THR A 389 13.89 -9.89 -1.24
C THR A 389 14.00 -8.43 -0.83
N GLN A 390 12.92 -7.67 -0.84
CA GLN A 390 12.93 -6.29 -0.33
C GLN A 390 13.11 -6.23 1.19
N ALA A 391 12.52 -7.18 1.92
CA ALA A 391 12.67 -7.23 3.37
C ALA A 391 14.08 -7.63 3.83
N CYS A 392 14.74 -8.56 3.13
CA CYS A 392 15.98 -9.21 3.58
C CYS A 392 17.21 -8.98 2.68
N GLY A 393 17.10 -8.39 1.48
CA GLY A 393 18.26 -8.13 0.62
C GLY A 393 18.91 -9.37 -0.02
N PHE A 394 18.14 -10.44 -0.30
CA PHE A 394 18.54 -11.69 -0.98
C PHE A 394 19.39 -12.73 -0.20
N THR A 395 19.61 -12.59 1.11
CA THR A 395 20.22 -13.64 1.92
C THR A 395 19.20 -14.76 2.22
N ILE A 396 19.16 -15.79 1.36
CA ILE A 396 18.30 -16.98 1.57
C ILE A 396 18.61 -17.65 2.92
N GLU A 397 19.84 -17.52 3.44
CA GLU A 397 20.21 -18.00 4.77
C GLU A 397 19.46 -17.30 5.93
N GLU A 398 18.94 -16.09 5.74
CA GLU A 398 18.19 -15.32 6.76
C GLU A 398 16.67 -15.48 6.65
N ALA A 399 16.19 -16.07 5.54
CA ALA A 399 14.80 -16.45 5.33
C ALA A 399 14.48 -17.80 6.02
N PHE A 400 13.30 -17.93 6.64
CA PHE A 400 12.95 -19.09 7.48
C PHE A 400 12.76 -20.42 6.72
N GLU A 401 12.88 -21.55 7.44
CA GLU A 401 12.38 -22.90 7.11
C GLU A 401 10.84 -22.93 6.92
N MET A 402 10.36 -23.10 5.70
CA MET A 402 8.92 -23.14 5.39
C MET A 402 8.10 -24.23 6.13
N GLU A 403 8.74 -25.11 6.90
CA GLU A 403 8.17 -26.32 7.51
C GLU A 403 7.03 -26.09 8.51
N ASN A 404 6.94 -24.93 9.20
CA ASN A 404 6.03 -24.81 10.36
C ASN A 404 4.86 -23.83 10.24
N PHE A 405 4.86 -22.89 9.29
CA PHE A 405 3.85 -21.80 9.25
C PHE A 405 2.78 -21.96 8.18
N ALA A 406 3.13 -22.47 7.00
CA ALA A 406 2.15 -22.70 5.93
C ALA A 406 1.28 -23.95 6.16
N THR A 407 1.77 -24.89 6.98
CA THR A 407 1.13 -26.20 7.22
C THR A 407 0.09 -26.18 8.33
N LYS A 408 0.22 -25.34 9.36
CA LYS A 408 -0.64 -25.39 10.56
C LYS A 408 -2.02 -24.73 10.43
N ASN A 409 -2.25 -23.93 9.39
CA ASN A 409 -3.51 -23.17 9.20
C ASN A 409 -4.32 -23.59 7.96
N LEU A 410 -4.09 -24.79 7.43
CA LEU A 410 -4.86 -25.36 6.32
C LEU A 410 -5.92 -26.34 6.86
N PHE A 411 -7.04 -25.84 7.40
CA PHE A 411 -8.19 -26.71 7.65
C PHE A 411 -9.52 -26.04 7.24
N PHE A 412 -10.34 -26.84 6.56
CA PHE A 412 -11.67 -26.53 6.03
C PHE A 412 -12.69 -27.57 6.53
N SER A 413 -13.90 -27.13 6.87
CA SER A 413 -15.20 -27.66 6.38
C SER A 413 -16.32 -26.70 6.81
N GLU A 414 -17.48 -26.64 6.16
CA GLU A 414 -18.49 -27.70 6.34
C GLU A 414 -18.81 -28.61 5.15
N ASN A 415 -18.47 -28.30 3.88
CA ASN A 415 -18.77 -29.23 2.76
C ASN A 415 -17.54 -29.58 1.91
N SER A 416 -16.50 -30.07 2.60
CA SER A 416 -15.29 -30.74 2.08
C SER A 416 -14.47 -30.01 1.00
N TRP A 417 -13.54 -29.16 1.43
CA TRP A 417 -12.39 -28.72 0.63
C TRP A 417 -11.12 -28.90 1.45
N LYS A 418 -10.60 -30.12 1.61
CA LYS A 418 -9.29 -30.29 2.23
C LYS A 418 -8.23 -29.74 1.27
N LEU A 419 -7.46 -28.74 1.68
CA LEU A 419 -6.11 -28.64 1.13
C LEU A 419 -5.35 -29.79 1.78
N ASP A 420 -5.06 -30.83 1.00
CA ASP A 420 -4.24 -31.95 1.48
C ASP A 420 -2.92 -31.40 2.06
N GLU A 421 -2.35 -32.11 3.04
CA GLU A 421 -1.03 -31.77 3.59
C GLU A 421 -0.06 -31.54 2.42
N ILE A 422 0.58 -30.36 2.39
CA ILE A 422 1.43 -29.97 1.27
C ILE A 422 2.66 -30.90 1.24
N ASP A 423 2.76 -31.74 0.20
CA ASP A 423 4.02 -32.43 -0.11
C ASP A 423 4.93 -31.50 -0.91
N TRP A 424 5.76 -30.76 -0.19
CA TRP A 424 6.73 -29.82 -0.74
C TRP A 424 7.75 -30.44 -1.72
N ASN A 425 7.87 -31.77 -1.78
CA ASN A 425 8.78 -32.45 -2.70
C ASN A 425 8.11 -32.76 -4.05
N ASN A 426 6.80 -32.98 -4.08
CA ASN A 426 6.07 -33.39 -5.29
C ASN A 426 5.16 -32.28 -5.84
N ASP A 427 4.61 -31.45 -4.96
CA ASP A 427 3.68 -30.41 -5.33
C ASP A 427 4.44 -29.09 -5.46
N GLY A 428 4.53 -28.51 -6.66
CA GLY A 428 5.29 -27.27 -6.91
C GLY A 428 4.97 -26.10 -5.95
N VAL A 429 5.81 -25.09 -5.79
CA VAL A 429 5.61 -24.10 -4.69
C VAL A 429 4.30 -23.27 -4.79
N ILE A 430 3.76 -23.12 -6.00
CA ILE A 430 2.53 -22.36 -6.26
C ILE A 430 1.34 -23.32 -6.37
N ARG A 431 0.24 -22.97 -5.71
CA ARG A 431 -1.04 -23.71 -5.79
C ARG A 431 -2.05 -22.91 -6.58
N ASN A 432 -2.94 -23.60 -7.27
CA ASN A 432 -4.12 -22.98 -7.86
C ASN A 432 -5.33 -23.87 -7.70
N PHE A 433 -6.50 -23.26 -7.65
CA PHE A 433 -7.78 -23.96 -7.56
C PHE A 433 -8.91 -23.08 -8.10
N ASP A 434 -10.01 -23.71 -8.47
CA ASP A 434 -11.18 -23.06 -9.05
C ASP A 434 -12.28 -22.91 -7.99
N LEU A 435 -13.00 -21.79 -8.00
CA LEU A 435 -14.11 -21.51 -7.09
C LEU A 435 -15.17 -20.67 -7.79
N GLY A 436 -16.22 -21.32 -8.28
CA GLY A 436 -17.21 -20.69 -9.17
C GLY A 436 -16.55 -20.25 -10.48
N ASP A 437 -16.77 -19.01 -10.89
CA ASP A 437 -16.21 -18.44 -12.12
C ASP A 437 -14.79 -17.87 -11.94
N TYR A 438 -14.17 -18.07 -10.77
CA TYR A 438 -12.86 -17.52 -10.44
C TYR A 438 -11.83 -18.62 -10.26
N LYS A 439 -10.59 -18.31 -10.65
CA LYS A 439 -9.42 -19.12 -10.33
C LYS A 439 -8.52 -18.37 -9.36
N PHE A 440 -8.11 -19.07 -8.31
CA PHE A 440 -7.24 -18.56 -7.27
C PHE A 440 -5.85 -19.17 -7.40
N PHE A 441 -4.83 -18.36 -7.12
CA PHE A 441 -3.42 -18.73 -7.16
C PHE A 441 -2.79 -18.31 -5.83
N TRP A 442 -2.13 -19.25 -5.16
CA TRP A 442 -1.52 -19.05 -3.84
C TRP A 442 -0.02 -19.24 -3.89
N ALA A 443 0.71 -18.34 -3.23
CA ALA A 443 2.14 -18.46 -3.00
C ALA A 443 2.45 -18.26 -1.51
N PRO A 444 3.31 -19.10 -0.90
CA PRO A 444 3.84 -18.82 0.42
C PRO A 444 4.80 -17.63 0.34
N VAL A 445 4.90 -16.85 1.41
CA VAL A 445 5.93 -15.83 1.60
C VAL A 445 6.97 -16.37 2.55
N ALA A 446 8.25 -16.12 2.29
CA ALA A 446 9.32 -16.40 3.24
C ALA A 446 9.60 -15.13 4.07
N PRO A 447 9.00 -14.97 5.26
CA PRO A 447 9.16 -13.75 6.05
C PRO A 447 10.59 -13.59 6.55
N CYS A 448 11.09 -12.37 6.47
CA CYS A 448 12.42 -12.01 6.94
C CYS A 448 12.47 -11.97 8.48
N LYS A 449 13.43 -12.65 9.12
CA LYS A 449 13.57 -12.65 10.59
C LYS A 449 14.01 -11.28 11.13
N LYS A 450 14.87 -10.59 10.38
CA LYS A 450 15.46 -9.29 10.72
C LYS A 450 15.29 -8.35 9.53
N PRO A 451 14.08 -7.80 9.32
CA PRO A 451 13.81 -6.97 8.16
C PRO A 451 14.70 -5.71 8.16
N ILE A 452 15.26 -5.40 6.99
CA ILE A 452 16.02 -4.17 6.72
C ILE A 452 15.06 -3.07 6.23
N LYS A 453 14.06 -3.43 5.42
CA LYS A 453 13.08 -2.49 4.85
C LYS A 453 11.69 -3.12 4.74
N THR A 454 10.75 -2.65 5.55
CA THR A 454 9.33 -3.10 5.51
C THR A 454 8.36 -2.04 5.02
N VAL A 455 8.76 -0.77 4.99
CA VAL A 455 7.96 0.31 4.42
C VAL A 455 7.82 0.08 2.90
N GLY A 456 6.59 0.27 2.40
CA GLY A 456 6.26 0.07 0.98
C GLY A 456 6.25 -1.38 0.51
N LEU A 457 6.25 -2.36 1.42
CA LEU A 457 6.31 -3.77 1.02
C LEU A 457 5.04 -4.23 0.28
N GLY A 458 3.86 -3.82 0.77
CA GLY A 458 2.59 -4.08 0.09
C GLY A 458 2.57 -3.49 -1.33
N ASP A 459 2.95 -2.23 -1.46
CA ASP A 459 3.06 -1.52 -2.74
C ASP A 459 3.96 -2.26 -3.73
N ALA A 460 5.14 -2.70 -3.27
CA ALA A 460 6.10 -3.45 -4.08
C ALA A 460 5.55 -4.82 -4.52
N VAL A 461 4.85 -5.52 -3.63
CA VAL A 461 4.18 -6.79 -3.92
C VAL A 461 3.09 -6.58 -4.97
N SER A 462 2.20 -5.62 -4.74
CA SER A 462 1.07 -5.32 -5.60
C SER A 462 1.52 -4.93 -7.00
N ILE A 463 2.48 -4.01 -7.14
CA ILE A 463 2.97 -3.61 -8.45
C ILE A 463 3.72 -4.72 -9.17
N THR A 464 4.50 -5.53 -8.44
CA THR A 464 5.20 -6.68 -9.01
C THR A 464 4.21 -7.72 -9.52
N GLY A 465 3.14 -8.01 -8.77
CA GLY A 465 2.08 -8.90 -9.22
C GLY A 465 1.36 -8.33 -10.44
N PHE A 466 1.02 -7.04 -10.43
CA PHE A 466 0.28 -6.40 -11.51
C PHE A 466 1.09 -6.33 -12.81
N MET A 467 2.37 -5.93 -12.77
CA MET A 467 3.21 -5.86 -13.97
C MET A 467 3.48 -7.23 -14.62
N ASN A 468 3.42 -8.31 -13.82
CA ASN A 468 3.54 -9.70 -14.26
C ASN A 468 2.18 -10.33 -14.64
N SER A 469 1.09 -9.57 -14.57
CA SER A 469 -0.22 -9.99 -15.06
C SER A 469 -0.49 -9.39 -16.44
N ASN A 470 -1.31 -10.06 -17.25
CA ASN A 470 -1.77 -9.53 -18.52
C ASN A 470 -3.30 -9.62 -18.61
N MET A 471 -3.93 -8.50 -18.98
CA MET A 471 -5.35 -8.47 -19.31
C MET A 471 -5.51 -8.84 -20.78
N LYS A 472 -6.27 -9.91 -21.06
CA LYS A 472 -6.54 -10.38 -22.41
C LYS A 472 -7.26 -9.29 -23.19
N LYS A 473 -6.78 -9.00 -24.39
CA LYS A 473 -7.48 -8.10 -25.30
C LYS A 473 -8.77 -8.80 -25.73
N LYS A 474 -9.92 -8.16 -25.53
CA LYS A 474 -11.16 -8.60 -26.20
C LYS A 474 -10.93 -8.44 -27.70
N ASN A 475 -11.05 -9.54 -28.46
CA ASN A 475 -11.00 -9.54 -29.91
C ASN A 475 -12.13 -8.70 -30.51
#